data_AF-A0A2M8ER03-F1
#
_entry.id   AF-A0A2M8ER03-F1
#
_cell.length_a   1.000
_cell.length_b   1.000
_cell.length_c   1.000
_cell.angle_alpha   90.00
_cell.angle_beta   90.00
_cell.angle_gamma   90.00
#
_symmetry.space_group_name_H-M   'P 1'
#
loop_
_entity.id
_entity.type
_entity.pdbx_description
1 polymer ?
#
loop_
_entity_poly.entity_id
_entity_poly.type
_entity_poly.pdbx_seq_one_letter_code
_entity_poly.pdbx_strand_id
1 'polypeptide(L)'
;MLSISNTDPSIIKFFITWLTKSLKVPREKLKVHLHLYKDMNIQKEIQFWSKNLKTPQNQFNKPYIKKSSSETINHKGAFGHGTCNVGLGDARLSEKVLMAIKAITDKYNKMRT
;
A
#
# COMPACT_ATOMS: atom_id res chain seq x y z
N MET A 1 -7.12 9.90 4.22
CA MET A 1 -6.96 8.47 3.88
C MET A 1 -5.53 8.11 4.21
N LEU A 2 -5.33 7.04 4.98
CA LEU A 2 -4.00 6.52 5.29
C LEU A 2 -3.69 5.40 4.31
N SER A 3 -2.63 5.53 3.52
CA SER A 3 -2.28 4.56 2.49
C SER A 3 -0.80 4.54 2.19
N ILE A 4 -0.31 3.40 1.71
CA ILE A 4 1.03 3.25 1.15
C ILE A 4 0.93 2.60 -0.23
N SER A 5 1.83 2.99 -1.14
CA SER A 5 2.00 2.37 -2.45
C SER A 5 3.42 1.86 -2.57
N ASN A 6 3.60 0.59 -2.92
CA ASN A 6 4.93 0.01 -3.10
C ASN A 6 4.89 -1.21 -4.03
N THR A 7 6.01 -1.50 -4.69
CA THR A 7 6.21 -2.73 -5.46
C THR A 7 6.67 -3.89 -4.59
N ASP A 8 7.28 -3.61 -3.43
CA ASP A 8 7.78 -4.60 -2.47
C ASP A 8 6.65 -5.17 -1.59
N PRO A 9 6.35 -6.49 -1.70
CA PRO A 9 5.35 -7.13 -0.86
C PRO A 9 5.65 -7.05 0.64
N SER A 10 6.92 -7.00 1.04
CA SER A 10 7.33 -6.91 2.44
C SER A 10 6.92 -5.58 3.07
N ILE A 11 7.07 -4.47 2.35
CA ILE A 11 6.64 -3.12 2.78
C ILE A 11 5.12 -3.08 2.95
N ILE A 12 4.38 -3.62 1.98
CA ILE A 12 2.92 -3.67 2.06
C ILE A 12 2.45 -4.55 3.22
N LYS A 13 3.08 -5.72 3.41
CA LYS A 13 2.77 -6.63 4.52
C LYS A 13 3.05 -6.00 5.88
N PHE A 14 4.15 -5.26 6.00
CA PHE A 14 4.46 -4.48 7.20
C PHE A 14 3.35 -3.45 7.47
N PHE A 15 2.95 -2.68 6.47
CA PHE A 15 1.91 -1.66 6.63
C PHE A 15 0.58 -2.28 7.09
N ILE A 16 0.12 -3.37 6.47
CA ILE A 16 -1.08 -4.11 6.92
C ILE A 16 -0.93 -4.59 8.37
N THR A 17 0.25 -5.12 8.72
CA THR A 17 0.51 -5.62 10.07
C THR A 17 0.49 -4.48 11.09
N TRP A 18 1.10 -3.34 10.78
CA TRP A 18 1.11 -2.15 11.63
C TRP A 18 -0.31 -1.62 11.85
N LEU A 19 -1.10 -1.46 10.78
CA LEU A 19 -2.51 -1.04 10.89
C LEU A 19 -3.32 -2.00 11.77
N THR A 20 -3.21 -3.31 11.55
CA THR A 20 -4.04 -4.31 12.23
C THR A 20 -3.59 -4.59 13.67
N LYS A 21 -2.28 -4.64 13.93
CA LYS A 21 -1.73 -5.03 15.23
C LYS A 21 -1.49 -3.85 16.16
N SER A 22 -0.98 -2.74 15.64
CA SER A 22 -0.66 -1.54 16.43
C SER A 22 -1.84 -0.58 16.51
N LEU A 23 -2.48 -0.30 15.38
CA LEU A 23 -3.61 0.66 15.31
C LEU A 23 -4.99 0.00 15.44
N LYS A 24 -5.04 -1.33 15.64
CA LYS A 24 -6.26 -2.12 15.86
C LYS A 24 -7.32 -1.95 14.75
N VAL A 25 -6.87 -1.69 13.52
CA VAL A 25 -7.75 -1.56 12.36
C VAL A 25 -8.29 -2.94 11.97
N PRO A 26 -9.62 -3.12 11.85
CA PRO A 26 -10.19 -4.34 11.30
C PRO A 26 -9.73 -4.58 9.86
N ARG A 27 -9.31 -5.82 9.56
CA ARG A 27 -8.65 -6.16 8.29
C ARG A 27 -9.55 -5.92 7.09
N GLU A 28 -10.84 -6.15 7.24
CA GLU A 28 -11.91 -5.99 6.25
C GLU A 28 -12.11 -4.52 5.79
N LYS A 29 -11.67 -3.54 6.60
CA LYS A 29 -11.73 -2.11 6.24
C LYS A 29 -10.63 -1.70 5.26
N LEU A 30 -9.60 -2.54 5.09
CA LEU A 30 -8.52 -2.26 4.16
C LEU A 30 -9.01 -2.45 2.71
N LYS A 31 -8.56 -1.59 1.81
CA LYS A 31 -8.81 -1.72 0.38
C LYS A 31 -7.48 -1.80 -0.35
N VAL A 32 -7.42 -2.65 -1.36
CA VAL A 32 -6.25 -2.85 -2.20
C VAL A 32 -6.55 -2.31 -3.59
N HIS A 33 -5.63 -1.52 -4.13
CA HIS A 33 -5.67 -1.02 -5.50
C HIS A 33 -4.36 -1.39 -6.18
N LEU A 34 -4.44 -2.03 -7.34
CA LEU A 34 -3.25 -2.34 -8.13
C LEU A 34 -3.09 -1.33 -9.25
N HIS A 35 -1.86 -0.86 -9.45
CA HIS A 35 -1.47 -0.13 -10.65
C HIS A 35 -0.65 -1.06 -11.52
N LEU A 36 -1.24 -1.47 -12.64
CA LEU A 36 -0.69 -2.48 -13.56
C LEU A 36 -0.34 -1.84 -14.90
N TYR A 37 0.51 -2.51 -15.67
CA TYR A 37 0.84 -2.13 -17.05
C TYR A 37 -0.11 -2.83 -18.03
N LYS A 38 -0.24 -2.30 -19.25
CA LYS A 38 -1.22 -2.79 -20.23
C LYS A 38 -1.04 -4.26 -20.63
N ASP A 39 0.18 -4.77 -20.48
CA ASP A 39 0.64 -6.11 -20.81
C ASP A 39 0.54 -7.09 -19.63
N MET A 40 0.13 -6.62 -18.44
CA MET A 40 -0.04 -7.47 -17.26
C MET A 40 -1.41 -8.15 -17.22
N ASN A 41 -1.44 -9.39 -16.73
CA ASN A 41 -2.69 -10.11 -16.53
C ASN A 41 -3.30 -9.76 -15.17
N ILE A 42 -4.41 -9.01 -15.19
CA ILE A 42 -5.12 -8.53 -14.00
C ILE A 42 -5.40 -9.64 -12.97
N GLN A 43 -5.90 -10.79 -13.42
CA GLN A 43 -6.29 -11.88 -12.52
C GLN A 43 -5.07 -12.51 -11.85
N LYS A 44 -3.98 -12.71 -12.60
CA LYS A 44 -2.71 -13.21 -12.05
C LYS A 44 -2.15 -12.26 -11.00
N GLU A 45 -2.19 -10.95 -11.25
CA GLU A 45 -1.67 -9.99 -10.28
C GLU A 45 -2.53 -9.89 -9.02
N ILE A 46 -3.86 -9.89 -9.15
CA ILE A 46 -4.76 -9.96 -7.99
C ILE A 46 -4.49 -11.23 -7.18
N GLN A 47 -4.32 -12.38 -7.83
CA GLN A 47 -4.02 -13.64 -7.16
C GLN A 47 -2.68 -13.59 -6.42
N PHE A 48 -1.63 -13.06 -7.06
CA PHE A 48 -0.31 -12.87 -6.44
C PHE A 48 -0.41 -12.03 -5.17
N TRP A 49 -1.01 -10.85 -5.26
CA TRP A 49 -1.12 -9.93 -4.11
C TRP A 49 -2.06 -10.48 -3.04
N SER A 50 -3.17 -11.11 -3.42
CA SER A 50 -4.09 -11.75 -2.47
C SER A 50 -3.38 -12.81 -1.63
N LYS A 51 -2.60 -13.69 -2.27
CA LYS A 51 -1.81 -14.74 -1.60
C LYS A 51 -0.73 -14.14 -0.70
N ASN A 52 0.07 -13.20 -1.20
CA ASN A 52 1.16 -12.59 -0.45
C ASN A 52 0.68 -11.81 0.79
N LEU A 53 -0.42 -11.07 0.63
CA LEU A 53 -0.95 -10.23 1.68
C LEU A 53 -1.86 -11.01 2.64
N LYS A 54 -2.38 -12.19 2.26
CA LYS A 54 -3.48 -12.91 2.93
C LYS A 54 -4.77 -12.08 2.96
N THR A 55 -5.07 -11.41 1.85
CA THR A 55 -6.23 -10.52 1.72
C THR A 55 -7.20 -11.12 0.70
N PRO A 56 -8.49 -11.29 1.04
CA PRO A 56 -9.48 -11.82 0.10
C PRO A 56 -9.66 -10.90 -1.11
N GLN A 57 -9.94 -11.49 -2.27
CA GLN A 57 -10.03 -10.77 -3.54
C GLN A 57 -11.15 -9.72 -3.56
N ASN A 58 -12.20 -9.88 -2.74
CA ASN A 58 -13.29 -8.89 -2.60
C ASN A 58 -12.84 -7.54 -1.97
N GLN A 59 -11.64 -7.47 -1.40
CA GLN A 59 -11.04 -6.22 -0.93
C GLN A 59 -10.19 -5.53 -2.01
N PHE A 60 -10.04 -6.13 -3.19
CA PHE A 60 -9.34 -5.54 -4.33
C PHE A 60 -10.33 -4.75 -5.18
N ASN A 61 -10.05 -3.46 -5.34
CA ASN A 61 -10.78 -2.58 -6.24
C ASN A 61 -10.29 -2.73 -7.68
N LYS A 62 -11.08 -2.21 -8.64
CA LYS A 62 -10.71 -2.21 -10.07
C LYS A 62 -9.29 -1.65 -10.24
N PRO A 63 -8.34 -2.42 -10.80
CA PRO A 63 -6.98 -1.94 -11.02
C PRO A 63 -6.94 -0.74 -11.97
N TYR A 64 -5.97 0.12 -11.74
CA TYR A 64 -5.59 1.16 -12.69
C TYR A 64 -4.61 0.59 -13.71
N ILE A 65 -4.92 0.74 -15.00
CA ILE A 65 -4.08 0.23 -16.10
C ILE A 65 -3.31 1.39 -16.74
N LYS A 66 -1.99 1.36 -16.61
CA LYS A 66 -1.08 2.30 -17.26
C LYS A 66 -1.03 2.00 -18.76
N LYS A 67 -0.93 3.04 -19.59
CA LYS A 67 -0.77 2.90 -21.05
C LYS A 67 0.60 2.36 -21.47
N SER A 68 1.62 2.51 -20.62
CA SER A 68 2.97 1.99 -20.87
C SER A 68 3.04 0.46 -20.72
N SER A 69 4.03 -0.14 -21.40
CA SER A 69 4.38 -1.56 -21.26
C SER A 69 5.30 -1.75 -20.05
N SER A 70 5.22 -2.91 -19.39
CA SER A 70 6.16 -3.26 -18.32
C SER A 70 7.62 -3.33 -18.82
N GLU A 71 7.81 -3.62 -20.10
CA GLU A 71 9.12 -3.66 -20.79
C GLU A 71 9.83 -2.30 -20.82
N THR A 72 9.08 -1.20 -20.71
CA THR A 72 9.64 0.17 -20.72
C THR A 72 10.15 0.63 -19.35
N ILE A 73 10.07 -0.24 -18.33
CA ILE A 73 10.50 0.09 -16.97
C ILE A 73 11.99 -0.27 -16.81
N ASN A 74 12.84 0.76 -16.79
CA ASN A 74 14.29 0.58 -16.61
C ASN A 74 14.71 0.20 -15.17
N HIS A 75 13.78 0.18 -14.21
CA HIS A 75 14.05 -0.27 -12.85
C HIS A 75 13.88 -1.80 -12.75
N LYS A 76 15.00 -2.52 -12.88
CA LYS A 76 15.13 -3.98 -12.67
C LYS A 76 14.72 -4.47 -11.26
N GLY A 77 14.33 -3.57 -10.35
CA GLY A 77 13.85 -3.86 -9.00
C GLY A 77 12.33 -3.84 -8.82
N ALA A 78 11.53 -3.68 -9.89
CA ALA A 78 10.10 -3.94 -9.80
C ALA A 78 9.92 -5.44 -9.59
N PHE A 79 9.28 -5.87 -8.50
CA PHE A 79 8.98 -7.27 -8.17
C PHE A 79 8.13 -7.99 -9.24
N GLY A 80 7.92 -7.41 -10.43
CA GLY A 80 7.19 -8.00 -11.56
C GLY A 80 5.67 -7.88 -11.46
N HIS A 81 5.14 -7.43 -10.32
CA HIS A 81 3.73 -7.55 -9.99
C HIS A 81 2.97 -6.21 -9.97
N GLY A 82 3.48 -5.21 -10.68
CA GLY A 82 2.96 -3.84 -10.63
C GLY A 82 3.15 -3.19 -9.25
N THR A 83 2.43 -2.09 -9.02
CA THR A 83 2.45 -1.39 -7.72
C THR A 83 1.19 -1.72 -6.95
N CYS A 84 1.35 -2.17 -5.71
CA CYS A 84 0.24 -2.38 -4.79
C CYS A 84 0.05 -1.14 -3.92
N ASN A 85 -1.16 -0.60 -3.91
CA ASN A 85 -1.62 0.40 -2.98
C ASN A 85 -2.56 -0.26 -1.97
N VAL A 86 -2.25 -0.10 -0.68
CA VAL A 86 -3.17 -0.47 0.40
C VAL A 86 -3.58 0.77 1.13
N GLY A 87 -4.88 0.92 1.35
CA GLY A 87 -5.43 2.10 1.99
C GLY A 87 -6.57 1.81 2.95
N LEU A 88 -6.77 2.76 3.87
CA LEU A 88 -7.84 2.80 4.85
C LEU A 88 -8.56 4.16 4.78
N GLY A 89 -9.87 4.11 4.54
CA GLY A 89 -10.77 5.26 4.56
C GLY A 89 -11.22 5.65 5.98
N ASP A 90 -10.30 5.99 6.87
CA ASP A 90 -10.60 6.48 8.22
C ASP A 90 -9.93 7.83 8.46
N ALA A 91 -10.71 8.91 8.40
CA ALA A 91 -10.22 10.28 8.53
C ALA A 91 -9.63 10.56 9.92
N ARG A 92 -10.32 10.10 10.98
CA ARG A 92 -9.88 10.31 12.37
C ARG A 92 -8.57 9.58 12.65
N LEU A 93 -8.42 8.34 12.18
CA LEU A 93 -7.16 7.63 12.33
C LEU A 93 -6.04 8.28 11.51
N SER A 94 -6.34 8.72 10.28
CA SER A 94 -5.37 9.43 9.43
C SER A 94 -4.83 10.68 10.14
N GLU A 95 -5.72 11.48 10.72
CA GLU A 95 -5.36 12.68 11.49
C GLU A 95 -4.50 12.34 12.70
N LYS A 96 -4.89 11.33 13.50
CA LYS A 96 -4.10 10.88 14.65
C LYS A 96 -2.67 10.49 14.29
N VAL A 97 -2.50 9.72 13.20
CA VAL A 97 -1.17 9.32 12.71
C VAL A 97 -0.36 10.55 12.29
N LEU A 98 -0.96 11.48 11.54
CA LEU A 98 -0.28 12.69 11.09
C LEU A 98 0.14 13.58 12.28
N MET A 99 -0.72 13.73 13.30
CA MET A 99 -0.42 14.49 14.50
C MET A 99 0.69 13.86 15.33
N ALA A 100 0.72 12.53 15.44
CA ALA A 100 1.82 11.82 16.10
C ALA A 100 3.15 12.03 15.39
N ILE A 101 3.17 11.95 14.05
CA ILE A 101 4.36 12.27 13.23
C ILE A 101 4.80 13.71 13.48
N LYS A 102 3.86 14.67 13.43
CA LYS A 102 4.16 16.09 13.69
C LYS A 102 4.80 16.30 15.06
N ALA A 103 4.27 15.69 16.12
CA ALA A 103 4.82 15.82 17.47
C ALA A 103 6.26 15.27 17.57
N ILE A 104 6.55 14.14 16.91
CA ILE A 104 7.90 13.58 16.84
C ILE A 104 8.85 14.50 16.06
N THR A 105 8.40 15.03 14.92
CA THR A 105 9.17 15.97 14.10
C THR A 105 9.48 17.27 14.85
N ASP A 106 8.49 17.84 15.56
CA ASP A 106 8.67 19.05 16.36
C ASP A 106 9.72 18.82 17.46
N LYS A 107 9.71 17.65 18.11
CA LYS A 107 10.75 17.24 19.08
C LYS A 107 12.12 17.10 18.42
N TYR A 108 12.19 16.45 17.26
CA TYR A 108 13.45 16.26 16.52
C TYR A 108 14.09 17.58 16.10
N ASN A 109 13.29 18.52 15.61
CA ASN A 109 13.78 19.84 15.20
C ASN A 109 14.29 20.68 16.38
N LYS A 110 13.63 20.60 17.54
CA LYS A 110 14.10 21.28 18.77
C LYS A 110 15.39 20.71 19.35
N MET A 111 15.75 19.46 19.05
CA MET A 111 17.04 18.88 19.47
C MET A 111 18.21 19.33 18.58
N ARG A 112 17.94 19.96 17.44
CA ARG A 112 18.94 20.47 16.49
C ARG A 112 19.25 21.96 16.65
N THR A 113 18.56 22.64 17.56
CA THR A 113 18.78 24.03 17.98
C THR A 113 19.31 24.06 19.39
#